data_AF-A0A9W7XPA8-F1
#
_entry.id   AF-A0A9W7XPA8-F1
#
_cell.length_a   1.000
_cell.length_b   1.000
_cell.length_c   1.000
_cell.angle_alpha   90.00
_cell.angle_beta   90.00
_cell.angle_gamma   90.00
#
_symmetry.space_group_name_H-M   'P 1'
#
loop_
_entity.id
_entity.type
_entity.pdbx_description
1 polymer ?
#
loop_
_entity_poly.entity_id
_entity_poly.type
_entity_poly.pdbx_seq_one_letter_code
_entity_poly.pdbx_strand_id
1 'polypeptide(L)'
;MSMRVLSKAAPVTRAYIRYASTESATQKASQAVNNATSAVKSQGLTKALCNLYKTVTSPLPASIKSPLSKVVGVFEPVLYYSEVVYHLGKQIVVRQNFVFPGKADFASAETQLFKVLEYIKIKNIKSIKDIPVGQWKRGAIKTFELSSLFVVGEIVGRQNLIGYKD
;
A
#
# COMPACT_ATOMS: atom_id res chain seq x y z
N MET A 1 -49.78 60.93 4.47
CA MET A 1 -48.32 60.84 4.73
C MET A 1 -47.84 59.48 4.25
N SER A 2 -46.95 59.41 3.25
CA SER A 2 -46.28 58.16 2.87
C SER A 2 -44.89 58.47 2.34
N MET A 3 -43.88 58.37 3.22
CA MET A 3 -42.47 58.49 2.85
C MET A 3 -42.02 57.21 2.15
N ARG A 4 -41.46 57.33 0.95
CA ARG A 4 -40.71 56.25 0.30
C ARG A 4 -39.29 56.27 0.86
N VAL A 5 -38.93 55.22 1.61
CA VAL A 5 -37.57 54.98 2.08
C VAL A 5 -36.77 54.38 0.92
N LEU A 6 -35.90 55.19 0.31
CA LEU A 6 -34.88 54.72 -0.62
C LEU A 6 -33.73 54.10 0.18
N SER A 7 -33.67 52.77 0.24
CA SER A 7 -32.55 52.05 0.85
C SER A 7 -31.31 52.15 -0.05
N LYS A 8 -30.29 52.86 0.41
CA LYS A 8 -29.00 53.00 -0.27
C LYS A 8 -28.18 51.71 -0.09
N ALA A 9 -27.98 50.95 -1.17
CA ALA A 9 -27.08 49.79 -1.13
C ALA A 9 -25.63 50.25 -0.88
N ALA A 10 -25.00 49.71 0.17
CA ALA A 10 -23.62 50.03 0.51
C ALA A 10 -22.64 49.51 -0.58
N PRO A 11 -21.53 50.22 -0.85
CA PRO A 11 -20.55 49.76 -1.82
C PRO A 11 -19.84 48.51 -1.31
N VAL A 12 -20.13 47.37 -1.92
CA VAL A 12 -19.41 46.11 -1.69
C VAL A 12 -17.95 46.34 -2.10
N THR A 13 -17.04 46.30 -1.13
CA THR A 13 -15.62 46.55 -1.38
C THR A 13 -15.01 45.40 -2.19
N ARG A 14 -14.15 45.73 -3.15
CA ARG A 14 -13.47 44.76 -4.04
C ARG A 14 -12.71 43.66 -3.28
N ALA A 15 -12.27 43.95 -2.05
CA ALA A 15 -11.66 42.98 -1.15
C ALA A 15 -12.65 41.86 -0.77
N TYR A 16 -13.88 42.19 -0.40
CA TYR A 16 -14.93 41.22 -0.06
C TYR A 16 -15.23 40.26 -1.23
N ILE A 17 -15.27 40.80 -2.45
CA ILE A 17 -15.48 40.00 -3.68
C ILE A 17 -14.32 39.00 -3.89
N ARG A 18 -13.08 39.38 -3.59
CA ARG A 18 -11.92 38.49 -3.68
C ARG A 18 -11.97 37.37 -2.63
N TYR A 19 -12.29 37.70 -1.37
CA TYR A 19 -12.39 36.70 -0.30
C TYR A 19 -13.51 35.67 -0.54
N ALA A 20 -14.68 36.12 -1.00
CA ALA A 20 -15.79 35.23 -1.36
C ALA A 20 -15.45 34.29 -2.54
N SER A 21 -14.65 34.77 -3.50
CA SER A 21 -14.18 33.94 -4.62
C SER A 21 -13.10 32.93 -4.22
N THR A 22 -12.32 33.19 -3.17
CA THR A 22 -11.35 32.23 -2.64
C THR A 22 -11.97 31.15 -1.77
N GLU A 23 -12.99 31.47 -0.96
CA GLU A 23 -13.69 30.46 -0.14
C GLU A 23 -14.49 29.46 -0.98
N SER A 24 -15.11 29.92 -2.07
CA SER A 24 -15.83 29.05 -3.00
C SER A 24 -14.89 28.19 -3.85
N ALA A 25 -13.67 28.67 -4.15
CA ALA A 25 -12.64 27.89 -4.83
C ALA A 25 -12.02 26.82 -3.91
N THR A 26 -11.75 27.15 -2.65
CA THR A 26 -11.24 26.19 -1.67
C THR A 26 -12.28 25.12 -1.34
N GLN A 27 -13.56 25.46 -1.22
CA GLN A 27 -14.63 24.47 -1.03
C GLN A 27 -14.78 23.53 -2.24
N LYS A 28 -14.67 24.03 -3.47
CA LYS A 28 -14.68 23.18 -4.70
C LYS A 28 -13.45 22.28 -4.78
N ALA A 29 -12.29 22.74 -4.34
CA ALA A 29 -11.08 21.93 -4.27
C ALA A 29 -11.24 20.81 -3.22
N SER A 30 -11.73 21.13 -2.02
CA SER A 30 -11.99 20.15 -0.96
C SER A 30 -13.04 19.10 -1.37
N GLN A 31 -14.09 19.51 -2.08
CA GLN A 31 -15.08 18.58 -2.64
C GLN A 31 -14.49 17.70 -3.75
N ALA A 32 -13.62 18.22 -4.61
CA ALA A 32 -12.92 17.43 -5.63
C ALA A 32 -11.97 16.39 -5.00
N VAL A 33 -11.29 16.75 -3.92
CA VAL A 33 -10.46 15.83 -3.14
C VAL A 33 -11.32 14.73 -2.50
N ASN A 34 -12.43 15.09 -1.85
CA ASN A 34 -13.32 14.12 -1.21
C ASN A 34 -13.99 13.17 -2.22
N ASN A 35 -14.34 13.67 -3.41
CA ASN A 35 -14.87 12.86 -4.51
C ASN A 35 -13.79 11.93 -5.10
N ALA A 36 -12.53 12.38 -5.18
CA ALA A 36 -11.42 11.53 -5.59
C ALA A 36 -11.11 10.43 -4.56
N THR A 37 -11.15 10.72 -3.27
CA THR A 37 -11.02 9.72 -2.20
C THR A 37 -12.11 8.65 -2.28
N SER A 38 -13.32 9.06 -2.67
CA SER A 38 -14.46 8.15 -2.89
C SER A 38 -14.33 7.34 -4.20
N ALA A 39 -13.68 7.91 -5.22
CA ALA A 39 -13.38 7.24 -6.49
C ALA A 39 -12.23 6.23 -6.36
N VAL A 40 -11.22 6.45 -5.50
CA VAL A 40 -10.15 5.47 -5.20
C VAL A 40 -10.75 4.15 -4.74
N LYS A 41 -11.80 4.22 -3.90
CA LYS A 41 -12.46 3.05 -3.31
C LYS A 41 -13.31 2.26 -4.32
N SER A 42 -13.72 2.87 -5.43
CA SER A 42 -14.69 2.28 -6.38
C SER A 42 -14.13 2.04 -7.79
N GLN A 43 -13.09 2.77 -8.22
CA GLN A 43 -12.58 2.75 -9.61
C GLN A 43 -11.08 2.44 -9.73
N GLY A 44 -10.37 2.27 -8.61
CA GLY A 44 -8.93 2.04 -8.60
C GLY A 44 -8.12 3.35 -8.52
N LEU A 45 -6.92 3.26 -7.97
CA LEU A 45 -6.05 4.39 -7.62
C LEU A 45 -5.62 5.18 -8.87
N THR A 46 -5.40 4.49 -9.98
CA THR A 46 -5.03 5.05 -11.30
C THR A 46 -6.12 5.94 -11.88
N LYS A 47 -7.36 5.45 -11.94
CA LYS A 47 -8.51 6.24 -12.44
C LYS A 47 -8.83 7.42 -11.53
N ALA A 48 -8.68 7.25 -10.21
CA ALA A 48 -8.88 8.33 -9.26
C ALA A 48 -7.83 9.43 -9.38
N LEU A 49 -6.55 9.08 -9.57
CA LEU A 49 -5.48 10.04 -9.84
C LEU A 49 -5.68 10.76 -11.17
N CYS A 50 -6.10 10.06 -12.22
CA CYS A 50 -6.35 10.67 -13.52
C CYS A 50 -7.55 11.64 -13.48
N ASN A 51 -8.60 11.29 -12.72
CA ASN A 51 -9.75 12.15 -12.50
C ASN A 51 -9.40 13.38 -11.65
N LEU A 52 -8.64 13.20 -10.56
CA LEU A 52 -8.14 14.29 -9.71
C LEU A 52 -7.18 15.21 -10.48
N TYR A 53 -6.33 14.63 -11.32
CA TYR A 53 -5.48 15.37 -12.23
C TYR A 53 -6.31 16.25 -13.16
N LYS A 54 -7.36 15.73 -13.79
CA LYS A 54 -8.25 16.51 -14.67
C LYS A 54 -8.96 17.64 -13.92
N THR A 55 -9.48 17.41 -12.71
CA THR A 55 -10.16 18.45 -11.93
C THR A 55 -9.19 19.51 -11.42
N VAL A 56 -8.05 19.12 -10.84
CA VAL A 56 -7.09 20.06 -10.25
C VAL A 56 -6.34 20.84 -11.32
N THR A 57 -6.02 20.22 -12.46
CA THR A 57 -5.27 20.92 -13.51
C THR A 57 -6.14 21.75 -14.44
N SER A 58 -7.45 21.53 -14.54
CA SER A 58 -8.33 22.31 -15.43
C SER A 58 -8.16 23.85 -15.31
N PRO A 59 -8.07 24.46 -14.10
CA PRO A 59 -7.83 25.90 -13.96
C PRO A 59 -6.35 26.35 -14.01
N LEU A 60 -5.36 25.44 -14.07
CA LEU A 60 -3.95 25.84 -14.03
C LEU A 60 -3.40 26.30 -15.39
N PRO A 61 -2.41 27.21 -15.41
CA PRO A 61 -1.72 27.62 -16.63
C PRO A 61 -0.89 26.49 -17.24
N ALA A 62 -0.72 26.50 -18.57
CA ALA A 62 -0.07 25.45 -19.36
C ALA A 62 1.36 25.11 -18.91
N SER A 63 2.08 26.09 -18.35
CA SER A 63 3.45 25.96 -17.87
C SER A 63 3.60 24.98 -16.70
N ILE A 64 2.55 24.77 -15.90
CA ILE A 64 2.54 23.84 -14.75
C ILE A 64 1.88 22.51 -15.14
N LYS A 65 0.95 22.52 -16.09
CA LYS A 65 0.28 21.31 -16.63
C LYS A 65 1.26 20.33 -17.26
N SER A 66 2.21 20.83 -18.05
CA SER A 66 3.14 19.99 -18.81
C SER A 66 4.06 19.12 -17.94
N PRO A 67 4.80 19.66 -16.95
CA PRO A 67 5.65 18.83 -16.09
C PRO A 67 4.83 17.88 -15.19
N LEU A 68 3.67 18.31 -14.71
CA LEU A 68 2.82 17.48 -13.84
C LEU A 68 2.22 16.28 -14.60
N SER A 69 1.85 16.46 -15.88
CA SER A 69 1.35 15.38 -16.74
C SER A 69 2.36 14.26 -16.93
N LYS A 70 3.65 14.61 -17.05
CA LYS A 70 4.75 13.64 -17.22
C LYS A 70 4.96 12.82 -15.96
N VAL A 71 4.88 13.46 -14.80
CA VAL A 71 5.04 12.77 -13.51
C VAL A 71 3.88 11.81 -13.28
N VAL A 72 2.64 12.26 -13.46
CA VAL A 72 1.46 11.38 -13.31
C VAL A 72 1.49 10.22 -14.31
N GLY A 73 1.90 10.46 -15.56
CA GLY A 73 2.03 9.41 -16.58
C GLY A 73 3.10 8.36 -16.28
N VAL A 74 4.13 8.67 -15.48
CA VAL A 74 5.14 7.69 -15.04
C VAL A 74 4.64 6.87 -13.84
N PHE A 75 3.84 7.46 -12.96
CA PHE A 75 3.27 6.75 -11.81
C PHE A 75 2.08 5.86 -12.17
N GLU A 76 1.33 6.20 -13.22
CA GLU A 76 0.17 5.43 -13.68
C GLU A 76 0.49 3.95 -13.98
N PRO A 77 1.53 3.59 -14.76
CA PRO A 77 1.88 2.18 -14.99
C PRO A 77 2.34 1.49 -13.71
N VAL A 78 3.09 2.18 -12.83
CA VAL A 78 3.57 1.60 -11.56
C VAL A 78 2.40 1.24 -10.66
N LEU A 79 1.42 2.14 -10.54
CA LEU A 79 0.23 1.91 -9.74
C LEU A 79 -0.62 0.78 -10.33
N TYR A 80 -0.77 0.74 -11.65
CA TYR A 80 -1.50 -0.34 -12.32
C TYR A 80 -0.86 -1.71 -12.03
N TYR A 81 0.46 -1.85 -12.20
CA TYR A 81 1.15 -3.10 -11.90
C TYR A 81 1.05 -3.46 -10.42
N SER A 82 1.11 -2.49 -9.52
CA SER A 82 0.92 -2.75 -8.08
C SER A 82 -0.48 -3.32 -7.77
N GLU A 83 -1.52 -2.82 -8.43
CA GLU A 83 -2.90 -3.28 -8.27
C GLU A 83 -3.08 -4.69 -8.83
N VAL A 84 -2.49 -4.99 -9.98
CA VAL A 84 -2.48 -6.35 -10.56
C VAL A 84 -1.78 -7.34 -9.62
N VAL A 85 -0.60 -6.99 -9.10
CA VAL A 85 0.14 -7.82 -8.14
C VAL A 85 -0.67 -8.04 -6.86
N TYR A 86 -1.35 -7.01 -6.35
CA TYR A 86 -2.22 -7.11 -5.19
C TYR A 86 -3.39 -8.08 -5.42
N HIS A 87 -4.09 -7.96 -6.56
CA HIS A 87 -5.21 -8.84 -6.89
C HIS A 87 -4.76 -10.28 -7.12
N LEU A 88 -3.62 -10.49 -7.79
CA LEU A 88 -3.01 -11.81 -7.96
C LEU A 88 -2.63 -12.41 -6.60
N GLY A 89 -1.97 -11.64 -5.74
CA GLY A 89 -1.61 -12.06 -4.39
C GLY A 89 -2.83 -12.49 -3.58
N LYS A 90 -3.92 -11.70 -3.62
CA LYS A 90 -5.17 -12.06 -2.94
C LYS A 90 -5.76 -13.37 -3.46
N GLN A 91 -5.76 -13.59 -4.77
CA GLN A 91 -6.25 -14.84 -5.36
C GLN A 91 -5.40 -16.04 -4.93
N ILE A 92 -4.08 -15.90 -4.90
CA ILE A 92 -3.15 -16.96 -4.47
C ILE A 92 -3.40 -17.31 -3.01
N VAL A 93 -3.49 -16.32 -2.12
CA VAL A 93 -3.74 -16.54 -0.69
C VAL A 93 -5.05 -17.30 -0.47
N VAL A 94 -6.13 -16.91 -1.15
CA VAL A 94 -7.43 -17.58 -1.05
C VAL A 94 -7.39 -18.98 -1.66
N ARG A 95 -6.79 -19.15 -2.84
CA ARG A 95 -6.71 -20.44 -3.55
C ARG A 95 -5.86 -21.46 -2.82
N GLN A 96 -4.76 -21.02 -2.22
CA GLN A 96 -3.82 -21.89 -1.50
C GLN A 96 -4.18 -22.06 -0.03
N ASN A 97 -5.31 -21.47 0.42
CA ASN A 97 -5.72 -21.46 1.83
C ASN A 97 -4.55 -21.10 2.75
N PHE A 98 -3.80 -20.06 2.41
CA PHE A 98 -2.77 -19.54 3.30
C PHE A 98 -3.45 -18.93 4.52
N VAL A 99 -3.53 -19.72 5.59
CA VAL A 99 -4.06 -19.33 6.89
C VAL A 99 -2.89 -19.23 7.86
N PHE A 100 -2.92 -18.23 8.74
CA PHE A 100 -1.97 -18.18 9.83
C PHE A 100 -2.14 -19.41 10.73
N PRO A 101 -1.06 -20.12 11.07
CA PRO A 101 -1.15 -21.36 11.86
C PRO A 101 -1.76 -21.07 13.22
N GLY A 102 -2.64 -21.98 13.66
CA GLY A 102 -3.23 -21.94 14.99
C GLY A 102 -2.30 -22.53 16.05
N LYS A 103 -2.68 -22.39 17.33
CA LYS A 103 -1.91 -22.95 18.45
C LYS A 103 -1.71 -24.47 18.36
N ALA A 104 -2.67 -25.19 17.78
CA ALA A 104 -2.59 -26.63 17.59
C ALA A 104 -1.51 -27.02 16.55
N ASP A 105 -1.33 -26.21 15.51
CA ASP A 105 -0.34 -26.45 14.46
C ASP A 105 1.08 -26.25 15.01
N PHE A 106 1.27 -25.29 15.92
CA PHE A 106 2.54 -25.10 16.63
C PHE A 106 2.90 -26.32 17.50
N ALA A 107 1.94 -26.84 18.27
CA ALA A 107 2.18 -28.06 19.05
C ALA A 107 2.54 -29.25 18.15
N SER A 108 1.88 -29.39 17.01
CA SER A 108 2.22 -30.42 16.02
C SER A 108 3.63 -30.23 15.45
N ALA A 109 4.01 -29.00 15.08
CA ALA A 109 5.33 -28.67 14.57
C ALA A 109 6.44 -28.94 15.60
N GLU A 110 6.23 -28.57 16.87
CA GLU A 110 7.16 -28.84 17.97
C GLU A 110 7.40 -30.34 18.14
N THR A 111 6.32 -31.13 18.20
CA THR A 111 6.46 -32.59 18.33
C THR A 111 7.21 -33.22 17.15
N GLN A 112 7.02 -32.71 15.93
CA GLN A 112 7.75 -33.16 14.76
C GLN A 112 9.24 -32.78 14.83
N LEU A 113 9.56 -31.57 15.28
CA LEU A 113 10.95 -31.13 15.48
C LEU A 113 11.67 -31.98 16.53
N PHE A 114 11.02 -32.24 17.67
CA PHE A 114 11.60 -33.08 18.72
C PHE A 114 11.86 -34.51 18.24
N LYS A 115 10.93 -35.10 17.47
CA LYS A 115 11.13 -36.43 16.86
C LYS A 115 12.31 -36.47 15.89
N VAL A 116 12.50 -35.42 15.08
CA VAL A 116 13.64 -35.32 14.18
C VAL A 116 14.96 -35.19 14.96
N LEU A 117 14.98 -34.35 15.99
CA LEU A 117 16.14 -34.19 16.88
C LEU A 117 16.51 -35.50 17.59
N GLU A 118 15.52 -36.22 18.08
CA GLU A 118 15.70 -37.52 18.72
C GLU A 118 16.22 -38.56 17.74
N TYR A 119 15.67 -38.62 16.52
CA TYR A 119 16.15 -39.49 15.46
C TYR A 119 17.61 -39.20 15.06
N ILE A 120 18.01 -37.93 15.01
CA ILE A 120 19.40 -37.53 14.71
C ILE A 120 20.34 -37.89 15.87
N LYS A 121 19.90 -37.79 17.12
CA LYS A 121 20.69 -38.19 18.30
C LYS A 121 20.86 -39.70 18.38
N ILE A 122 19.83 -40.48 18.04
CA ILE A 122 19.82 -41.94 18.17
C ILE A 122 20.49 -42.61 16.97
N LYS A 123 20.26 -42.13 15.73
CA LYS A 123 20.98 -42.64 14.56
C LYS A 123 22.27 -41.86 14.36
N ASN A 124 23.35 -42.51 14.79
CA ASN A 124 24.74 -42.18 14.51
C ASN A 124 24.92 -41.58 13.09
N ILE A 125 25.74 -40.53 12.98
CA ILE A 125 25.99 -39.61 11.82
C ILE A 125 26.17 -40.33 10.46
N LYS A 126 26.42 -41.63 10.45
CA LYS A 126 26.50 -42.49 9.27
C LYS A 126 25.21 -42.51 8.44
N SER A 127 24.02 -42.51 9.05
CA SER A 127 22.75 -42.50 8.30
C SER A 127 22.41 -41.18 7.61
N ILE A 128 23.12 -40.09 7.94
CA ILE A 128 22.95 -38.78 7.27
C ILE A 128 23.64 -38.77 5.90
N LYS A 129 24.67 -39.62 5.70
CA LYS A 129 25.37 -39.74 4.42
C LYS A 129 24.57 -40.49 3.35
N ASP A 130 23.61 -41.33 3.75
CA ASP A 130 22.77 -42.11 2.82
C ASP A 130 21.52 -41.35 2.35
N ILE A 131 21.38 -40.07 2.73
CA ILE A 131 20.25 -39.25 2.29
C ILE A 131 20.38 -38.97 0.79
N PRO A 132 19.36 -39.26 -0.02
CA PRO A 132 19.41 -39.00 -1.46
C PRO A 132 19.57 -37.50 -1.72
N VAL A 133 20.44 -37.15 -2.67
CA VAL A 133 20.82 -35.77 -3.03
C VAL A 133 19.60 -34.88 -3.29
N GLY A 134 18.51 -35.44 -3.84
CA GLY A 134 17.26 -34.71 -4.08
C GLY A 134 16.56 -34.24 -2.80
N GLN A 135 16.60 -35.02 -1.72
CA GLN A 135 16.04 -34.62 -0.42
C GLN A 135 16.90 -33.58 0.27
N TRP A 136 18.23 -33.69 0.16
CA TRP A 136 19.17 -32.73 0.72
C TRP A 136 19.01 -31.34 0.08
N LYS A 137 18.85 -31.28 -1.25
CA LYS A 137 18.57 -30.02 -1.98
C LYS A 137 17.28 -29.37 -1.53
N ARG A 138 16.19 -30.15 -1.40
CA ARG A 138 14.90 -29.63 -0.92
C ARG A 138 14.99 -29.12 0.51
N GLY A 139 15.71 -29.83 1.38
CA GLY A 139 16.00 -29.39 2.74
C GLY A 139 16.75 -28.07 2.76
N ALA A 140 17.82 -27.95 1.97
CA ALA A 140 18.63 -26.75 1.87
C ALA A 140 17.81 -25.53 1.39
N ILE A 141 16.95 -25.71 0.38
CA ILE A 141 16.07 -24.64 -0.10
C ILE A 141 15.12 -24.18 1.02
N LYS A 142 14.49 -25.11 1.73
CA LYS A 142 13.60 -24.76 2.85
C LYS A 142 14.32 -24.08 4.01
N THR A 143 15.54 -24.51 4.34
CA THR A 143 16.34 -23.83 5.38
C THR A 143 16.76 -22.43 4.94
N PHE A 144 17.05 -22.24 3.65
CA PHE A 144 17.35 -20.94 3.09
C PHE A 144 16.13 -20.01 3.16
N GLU A 145 14.95 -20.49 2.76
CA GLU A 145 13.68 -19.77 2.91
C GLU A 145 13.42 -19.37 4.36
N LEU A 146 13.63 -20.28 5.32
CA LEU A 146 13.45 -19.99 6.75
C LEU A 146 14.44 -18.93 7.24
N SER A 147 15.71 -19.00 6.82
CA SER A 147 16.72 -18.01 7.16
C SER A 147 16.39 -16.63 6.59
N SER A 148 15.82 -16.58 5.38
CA SER A 148 15.36 -15.34 4.76
C SER A 148 14.20 -14.74 5.54
N LEU A 149 13.22 -15.55 5.95
CA LEU A 149 12.11 -15.11 6.80
C LEU A 149 12.59 -14.57 8.16
N PHE A 150 13.63 -15.18 8.74
CA PHE A 150 14.25 -14.68 9.97
C PHE A 150 14.84 -13.27 9.78
N VAL A 151 15.59 -13.03 8.70
CA VAL A 151 16.16 -11.70 8.39
C VAL A 151 15.05 -10.67 8.16
N VAL A 152 13.97 -11.04 7.46
CA VAL A 152 12.81 -10.16 7.29
C VAL A 152 12.15 -9.83 8.64
N GLY A 153 12.01 -10.84 9.52
CA GLY A 153 11.52 -10.64 10.88
C GLY A 153 12.41 -9.71 11.70
N GLU A 154 13.73 -9.83 11.56
CA GLU A 154 14.71 -8.95 12.20
C GLU A 154 14.59 -7.49 11.70
N ILE A 155 14.43 -7.29 10.39
CA ILE A 155 14.19 -5.96 9.79
C ILE A 155 12.90 -5.33 10.35
N VAL A 156 11.82 -6.10 10.44
CA VAL A 156 10.54 -5.63 11.00
C VAL A 156 10.67 -5.32 12.50
N GLY A 157 11.32 -6.19 13.26
CA GLY A 157 11.51 -6.02 14.71
C GLY A 157 12.39 -4.82 15.05
N ARG A 158 13.41 -4.53 14.23
CA ARG A 158 14.29 -3.36 14.40
C ARG A 158 13.75 -2.10 13.74
N GLN A 159 12.71 -2.21 12.92
CA GLN A 159 12.14 -1.14 12.10
C GLN A 159 13.21 -0.38 11.29
N ASN A 160 14.27 -1.09 10.88
CA ASN A 160 15.39 -0.52 10.15
C ASN A 160 15.90 -1.51 9.11
N LEU A 161 16.18 -1.01 7.91
CA LEU A 161 16.67 -1.80 6.79
C LEU A 161 18.17 -2.08 6.86
N ILE A 162 18.93 -1.17 7.50
CA ILE A 162 20.39 -1.24 7.55
C ILE A 162 20.85 -0.91 8.98
N GLY A 163 21.50 -1.87 9.63
CA GLY A 163 22.18 -1.62 10.91
C GLY A 163 21.23 -1.34 12.09
N TYR A 164 21.79 -1.35 13.30
CA TYR A 164 21.02 -0.99 14.50
C TYR A 164 20.98 0.54 14.52
N LYS A 165 19.87 1.10 15.00
CA LYS A 165 19.89 2.52 15.35
C LYS A 165 20.77 2.61 16.59
N ASP A 166 21.94 3.24 16.45
CA ASP A 166 22.72 3.70 17.59
C ASP A 166 21.91 4.73 18.40
#